data_AF-A0A126PBL7-F1
#
_entry.id   AF-A0A126PBL7-F1
#
_cell.length_a   1.000
_cell.length_b   1.000
_cell.length_c   1.000
_cell.angle_alpha   90.00
_cell.angle_beta   90.00
_cell.angle_gamma   90.00
#
_symmetry.space_group_name_H-M   'P 1'
#
loop_
_entity.id
_entity.type
_entity.pdbx_description
1 polymer ?
#
loop_
_entity_poly.entity_id
_entity_poly.type
_entity_poly.pdbx_seq_one_letter_code
_entity_poly.pdbx_strand_id
1 'polypeptide(L)'
;MYTVTATAYSAVPGQTDDEPFVTADNSTIPAGYSSRIRWLALSHDLLERWGGPFAYGDTVRVAGLSTALDGVYTIHDTMNRRHRHCLDVLASPHERFDVFQPSVKIRQVSL
;
A
#
# COMPACT_ATOMS: atom_id res chain seq x y z
N MET A 1 -7.64 -4.38 14.55
CA MET A 1 -6.67 -3.30 14.23
C MET A 1 -5.30 -3.94 14.20
N TYR A 2 -4.57 -3.79 13.11
CA TYR A 2 -3.28 -4.43 12.88
C TYR A 2 -2.16 -3.42 13.01
N THR A 3 -1.00 -3.87 13.50
CA THR A 3 0.20 -3.05 13.60
C THR A 3 1.17 -3.49 12.53
N VAL A 4 1.65 -2.53 11.73
CA VAL A 4 2.51 -2.79 10.57
C VAL A 4 3.67 -1.81 10.51
N THR A 5 4.67 -2.16 9.71
CA THR A 5 5.69 -1.21 9.23
C THR A 5 5.25 -0.67 7.88
N ALA A 6 5.22 0.64 7.75
CA ALA A 6 4.83 1.31 6.51
C ALA A 6 6.05 1.86 5.77
N THR A 7 6.01 1.75 4.45
CA THR A 7 6.93 2.39 3.50
C THR A 7 6.14 3.16 2.44
N ALA A 8 6.84 3.78 1.49
CA ALA A 8 6.25 4.30 0.26
C ALA A 8 7.02 3.77 -0.95
N TYR A 9 6.29 3.50 -2.04
CA TYR A 9 6.85 3.07 -3.32
C TYR A 9 6.31 3.92 -4.47
N SER A 10 7.03 3.86 -5.59
CA SER A 10 6.64 4.41 -6.88
C SER A 10 6.53 3.30 -7.92
N ALA A 11 5.61 3.48 -8.86
CA ALA A 11 5.43 2.65 -10.05
C ALA A 11 6.60 2.80 -11.03
N VAL A 12 7.78 2.30 -10.64
CA VAL A 12 9.01 2.34 -11.43
C VAL A 12 9.69 0.97 -11.38
N PRO A 13 10.38 0.52 -12.46
CA PRO A 13 10.95 -0.83 -12.54
C PRO A 13 11.93 -1.20 -11.40
N GLY A 14 12.54 -0.23 -10.71
CA GLY A 14 13.40 -0.50 -9.56
C GLY A 14 12.66 -0.86 -8.26
N GLN A 15 11.34 -0.68 -8.24
CA GLN A 15 10.46 -0.93 -7.09
C GLN A 15 9.28 -1.86 -7.44
N THR A 16 9.07 -2.15 -8.72
CA THR A 16 8.03 -3.04 -9.25
C THR A 16 8.64 -4.20 -10.04
N ASP A 17 7.79 -5.04 -10.65
CA ASP A 17 8.19 -5.96 -11.70
C ASP A 17 8.21 -5.27 -13.09
N ASP A 18 8.17 -6.08 -14.16
CA ASP A 18 8.28 -5.63 -15.54
C ASP A 18 7.08 -4.79 -16.04
N GLU A 19 5.97 -4.73 -15.30
CA GLU A 19 4.76 -3.96 -15.63
C GLU A 19 4.40 -2.95 -14.52
N PRO A 20 5.20 -1.88 -14.32
CA PRO A 20 5.12 -0.98 -13.15
C PRO A 20 3.75 -0.35 -12.89
N PHE A 21 2.90 -0.24 -13.92
CA PHE A 21 1.59 0.42 -13.84
C PHE A 21 0.43 -0.56 -13.68
N VAL A 22 0.68 -1.87 -13.60
CA VAL A 22 -0.33 -2.91 -13.39
C VAL A 22 -0.17 -3.45 -11.97
N THR A 23 -1.20 -3.31 -11.13
CA THR A 23 -1.16 -3.79 -9.74
C THR A 23 -1.50 -5.27 -9.66
N ALA A 24 -1.21 -5.91 -8.52
CA ALA A 24 -1.48 -7.33 -8.31
C ALA A 24 -2.97 -7.75 -8.40
N ASP A 25 -3.90 -6.79 -8.36
CA ASP A 25 -5.33 -7.00 -8.63
C ASP A 25 -5.76 -6.73 -10.09
N ASN A 26 -4.80 -6.44 -10.99
CA ASN A 26 -4.96 -6.02 -12.39
C ASN A 26 -5.55 -4.62 -12.61
N SER A 27 -5.56 -3.75 -11.60
CA SER A 27 -5.87 -2.34 -11.80
C SER A 27 -4.72 -1.61 -12.52
N THR A 28 -5.06 -0.58 -13.29
CA THR A 28 -4.06 0.28 -13.96
C THR A 28 -3.84 1.56 -13.17
N ILE A 29 -2.60 1.80 -12.75
CA ILE A 29 -2.19 3.05 -12.11
C ILE A 29 -2.33 4.20 -13.13
N PRO A 30 -3.09 5.26 -12.84
CA PRO A 30 -3.28 6.37 -13.77
C PRO A 30 -1.98 7.10 -14.10
N ALA A 31 -1.89 7.63 -15.33
CA ALA A 31 -0.82 8.57 -15.67
C ALA A 31 -0.90 9.82 -14.76
N GLY A 32 0.25 10.27 -14.24
CA GLY A 32 0.28 11.40 -13.30
C GLY A 32 -0.26 11.08 -11.91
N TYR A 33 -0.32 9.80 -11.52
CA TYR A 33 -0.67 9.40 -10.16
C TYR A 33 0.20 10.10 -9.11
N SER A 34 -0.32 10.20 -7.89
CA SER A 34 0.38 10.70 -6.70
C SER A 34 -0.19 10.02 -5.47
N SER A 35 0.38 10.25 -4.28
CA SER A 35 -0.15 9.70 -3.02
C SER A 35 -1.63 10.04 -2.75
N ARG A 36 -2.17 11.05 -3.45
CA ARG A 36 -3.56 11.49 -3.34
C ARG A 36 -4.59 10.47 -3.83
N ILE A 37 -4.21 9.51 -4.69
CA ILE A 37 -5.15 8.46 -5.12
C ILE A 37 -5.41 7.42 -4.02
N ARG A 38 -4.60 7.45 -2.95
CA ARG A 38 -4.73 6.61 -1.75
C ARG A 38 -4.81 5.11 -2.07
N TRP A 39 -3.92 4.64 -2.93
CA TRP A 39 -3.71 3.22 -3.17
C TRP A 39 -2.55 2.71 -2.33
N LEU A 40 -2.60 1.45 -1.91
CA LEU A 40 -1.52 0.81 -1.20
C LEU A 40 -1.36 -0.67 -1.55
N ALA A 41 -0.16 -1.17 -1.26
CA ALA A 41 0.21 -2.58 -1.27
C ALA A 41 0.23 -3.13 0.15
N LEU A 42 -0.12 -4.41 0.33
CA LEU A 42 0.05 -5.13 1.59
C LEU A 42 1.02 -6.30 1.44
N SER A 43 1.69 -6.69 2.53
CA SER A 43 2.44 -7.95 2.56
C SER A 43 1.50 -9.16 2.46
N HIS A 44 2.03 -10.27 1.92
CA HIS A 44 1.28 -11.51 1.69
C HIS A 44 0.47 -11.98 2.90
N ASP A 45 1.05 -11.95 4.10
CA ASP A 45 0.41 -12.41 5.35
C ASP A 45 -0.82 -11.58 5.77
N LEU A 46 -1.01 -10.41 5.17
CA LEU A 46 -2.16 -9.55 5.43
C LEU A 46 -3.28 -9.72 4.39
N LEU A 47 -3.04 -10.45 3.30
CA LEU A 47 -3.98 -10.60 2.19
C LEU A 47 -4.71 -11.95 2.23
N GLU A 48 -6.02 -11.94 1.96
CA GLU A 48 -6.95 -13.07 2.06
C GLU A 48 -6.51 -14.27 1.22
N ARG A 49 -5.96 -14.03 0.03
CA ARG A 49 -5.42 -15.06 -0.86
C ARG A 49 -4.33 -15.92 -0.19
N TRP A 50 -3.68 -15.42 0.86
CA TRP A 50 -2.70 -16.16 1.67
C TRP A 50 -3.14 -16.33 3.13
N GLY A 51 -4.44 -16.25 3.42
CA GLY A 51 -5.02 -16.44 4.75
C GLY A 51 -4.98 -15.21 5.65
N GLY A 52 -4.63 -14.05 5.10
CA GLY A 52 -4.71 -12.77 5.80
C GLY A 52 -6.14 -12.22 5.91
N PRO A 53 -6.34 -11.13 6.66
CA PRO A 53 -7.67 -10.60 6.94
C PRO A 53 -8.23 -9.62 5.89
N PHE A 54 -7.45 -9.20 4.89
CA PHE A 54 -7.88 -8.17 3.92
C PHE A 54 -7.92 -8.69 2.49
N ALA A 55 -8.91 -8.28 1.72
CA ALA A 55 -9.00 -8.56 0.28
C ALA A 55 -8.52 -7.37 -0.56
N TYR A 56 -8.22 -7.61 -1.85
CA TYR A 56 -8.11 -6.50 -2.79
C TYR A 56 -9.44 -5.78 -2.93
N GLY A 57 -9.39 -4.46 -3.12
CA GLY A 57 -10.57 -3.58 -3.16
C GLY A 57 -11.08 -3.17 -1.78
N ASP A 58 -10.62 -3.80 -0.68
CA ASP A 58 -10.95 -3.35 0.66
C ASP A 58 -10.42 -1.93 0.89
N THR A 59 -11.21 -1.14 1.63
CA THR A 59 -10.76 0.15 2.14
C THR A 59 -10.28 0.02 3.58
N VAL A 60 -9.11 0.57 3.87
CA VAL A 60 -8.49 0.55 5.19
C VAL A 60 -8.15 1.97 5.64
N ARG A 61 -8.36 2.25 6.92
CA ARG A 61 -7.84 3.46 7.54
C ARG A 61 -6.41 3.21 8.03
N VAL A 62 -5.48 4.03 7.54
CA VAL A 62 -4.07 4.09 7.95
C VAL A 62 -3.89 5.25 8.94
N ALA A 63 -3.26 4.98 10.08
CA ALA A 63 -3.00 5.98 11.11
C ALA A 63 -1.60 5.80 11.73
N GLY A 64 -0.90 6.91 11.95
CA GLY A 64 0.45 6.93 12.53
C GLY A 64 1.58 6.80 11.50
N LEU A 65 1.29 7.01 10.21
CA LEU A 65 2.27 7.05 9.13
C LEU A 65 2.89 8.45 9.00
N SER A 66 2.05 9.46 8.73
CA SER A 66 2.41 10.89 8.78
C SER A 66 1.16 11.73 8.59
N THR A 67 1.19 13.02 8.94
CA THR A 67 0.03 13.90 8.72
C THR A 67 -0.41 13.95 7.24
N ALA A 68 0.52 13.81 6.30
CA ALA A 68 0.21 13.83 4.86
C ALA A 68 -0.33 12.48 4.34
N LEU A 69 0.10 11.37 4.96
CA LEU A 69 -0.15 10.01 4.49
C LEU A 69 -1.13 9.22 5.37
N ASP A 70 -1.55 9.75 6.52
CA ASP A 70 -2.68 9.22 7.27
C ASP A 70 -3.97 9.44 6.48
N GLY A 71 -4.86 8.44 6.47
CA GLY A 71 -6.06 8.51 5.66
C GLY A 71 -6.75 7.18 5.42
N VAL A 72 -7.69 7.16 4.49
CA VAL A 72 -8.34 5.94 4.02
C VAL A 72 -7.76 5.59 2.66
N TYR A 73 -7.40 4.32 2.49
CA TYR A 73 -6.74 3.77 1.31
C TYR A 73 -7.50 2.58 0.77
N THR A 74 -7.37 2.33 -0.54
CA THR A 74 -7.83 1.10 -1.18
C THR A 74 -6.63 0.18 -1.41
N ILE A 75 -6.82 -1.11 -1.09
CA ILE A 75 -5.80 -2.14 -1.30
C ILE A 75 -5.87 -2.62 -2.75
N HIS A 76 -4.83 -2.36 -3.53
CA HIS A 76 -4.75 -2.77 -4.93
C HIS A 76 -3.59 -3.73 -5.21
N ASP A 77 -2.58 -3.76 -4.35
CA ASP A 77 -1.30 -4.34 -4.71
C ASP A 77 -0.70 -5.22 -3.61
N THR A 78 0.35 -5.95 -3.94
CA THR A 78 1.05 -6.88 -3.03
C THR A 78 2.54 -6.60 -2.99
N MET A 79 3.08 -6.50 -1.77
CA MET A 79 4.52 -6.38 -1.57
C MET A 79 5.23 -7.71 -1.83
N ASN A 80 6.52 -7.66 -2.18
CA ASN A 80 7.36 -8.86 -2.33
C ASN A 80 7.25 -9.80 -1.11
N ARG A 81 7.23 -11.12 -1.35
CA ARG A 81 7.08 -12.21 -0.36
C ARG A 81 8.03 -12.15 0.85
N ARG A 82 9.16 -11.45 0.75
CA ARG A 82 10.10 -11.24 1.87
C ARG A 82 9.53 -10.36 2.98
N HIS A 83 8.54 -9.51 2.68
CA HIS A 83 7.92 -8.61 3.65
C HIS A 83 6.84 -9.32 4.46
N ARG A 84 6.72 -8.95 5.74
CA ARG A 84 5.66 -9.42 6.63
C ARG A 84 5.20 -8.30 7.56
N HIS A 85 3.91 -8.24 7.86
CA HIS A 85 3.30 -7.14 8.60
C HIS A 85 3.69 -5.77 8.06
N CYS A 86 3.63 -5.61 6.74
CA CYS A 86 4.01 -4.38 6.06
C CYS A 86 2.87 -3.83 5.20
N LEU A 87 2.87 -2.52 5.03
CA LEU A 87 2.14 -1.84 3.96
C LEU A 87 3.09 -0.91 3.19
N ASP A 88 2.73 -0.61 1.95
CA ASP A 88 3.48 0.31 1.09
C ASP A 88 2.50 1.28 0.42
N VAL A 89 2.61 2.58 0.68
CA VAL A 89 1.73 3.56 0.02
C VAL A 89 2.27 3.93 -1.35
N LEU A 90 1.40 3.94 -2.35
CA LEU A 90 1.77 4.38 -3.69
C LEU A 90 1.98 5.90 -3.69
N ALA A 91 3.12 6.36 -4.19
CA ALA A 91 3.45 7.76 -4.33
C ALA A 91 4.21 8.03 -5.64
N SER A 92 4.09 9.25 -6.15
CA SER A 92 4.85 9.67 -7.32
C SER A 92 6.33 9.86 -6.95
N PRO A 93 7.27 9.62 -7.89
CA PRO A 93 8.69 9.90 -7.65
C PRO A 93 8.99 11.36 -7.27
N HIS A 94 8.11 12.29 -7.62
CA HIS A 94 8.25 13.72 -7.34
C HIS A 94 7.92 14.10 -5.89
N GLU A 95 7.14 13.28 -5.17
CA GLU A 95 6.74 13.57 -3.79
C GLU A 95 7.85 13.30 -2.77
N ARG A 96 8.89 12.53 -3.13
CA ARG A 96 10.11 12.29 -2.33
C ARG A 96 9.83 11.92 -0.86
N PHE A 97 8.92 10.97 -0.65
CA PHE A 97 8.68 10.43 0.69
C PHE A 97 9.82 9.51 1.12
N ASP A 98 10.54 9.88 2.18
CA ASP A 98 11.44 8.98 2.90
C ASP A 98 10.68 8.36 4.08
N VAL A 99 10.05 7.22 3.82
CA VAL A 99 9.11 6.58 4.74
C VAL A 99 9.62 5.21 5.13
N PHE A 100 10.00 5.10 6.39
CA PHE A 100 10.12 3.84 7.11
C PHE A 100 9.52 4.05 8.49
N GLN A 101 8.23 3.75 8.64
CA GLN A 101 7.49 4.06 9.86
C GLN A 101 6.99 2.77 10.52
N PRO A 102 7.59 2.35 11.64
CA PRO A 102 7.06 1.25 12.42
C PRO A 102 5.81 1.66 13.20
N SER A 103 5.07 0.67 13.67
CA SER A 103 3.91 0.83 14.56
C SER A 103 2.69 1.54 13.96
N VAL A 104 2.61 1.65 12.63
CA VAL A 104 1.43 2.15 11.91
C VAL A 104 0.25 1.24 12.15
N LYS A 105 -0.94 1.85 12.32
CA LYS A 105 -2.19 1.12 12.55
C LYS A 105 -3.01 1.06 11.28
N ILE A 106 -3.46 -0.14 10.93
CA ILE A 106 -4.46 -0.34 9.88
C ILE A 106 -5.72 -1.04 10.41
N ARG A 107 -6.87 -0.62 9.90
CA ARG A 107 -8.17 -1.23 10.18
C ARG A 107 -9.05 -1.12 8.95
N GLN A 108 -9.72 -2.21 8.57
CA GLN A 108 -10.75 -2.18 7.54
C GLN A 108 -11.82 -1.15 7.93
N VAL A 109 -12.30 -0.42 6.93
CA VAL A 109 -13.47 0.45 7.06
C VAL A 109 -14.65 -0.39 6.59
N SER A 110 -15.54 -0.74 7.52
CA SER A 110 -16.83 -1.34 7.16
C SER A 110 -17.66 -0.28 6.44
N LEU A 111 -18.17 -0.61 5.26
CA LEU A 111 -19.26 0.13 4.63
C LEU A 111 -20.53 0.04 5.49
#